data_AF-A0A812SHG7-F1
#
_entry.id   AF-A0A812SHG7-F1
#
_cell.length_a   1.000
_cell.length_b   1.000
_cell.length_c   1.000
_cell.angle_alpha   90.00
_cell.angle_beta   90.00
_cell.angle_gamma   90.00
#
_symmetry.space_group_name_H-M   'P 1'
#
loop_
_entity.id
_entity.type
_entity.pdbx_description
1 polymer ?
#
loop_
_entity_poly.entity_id
_entity_poly.type
_entity_poly.pdbx_seq_one_letter_code
_entity_poly.pdbx_strand_id
1 'polypeptide(L)'
;RTICRCWHCLTALIAMLGASKALIPTVSLANGAPMQKLALGLYNVPRDQVKVVIGAGLKAGLRHFDFASFYDNEAECGAALRQWLKEGHSRSELFITTKVWTTDLGDPSSALRSAEISIDELGLGAVDLVMVHWPMPGKHVAAYLALEELVRSGKAKALGISNYSPADYQELMKSASLAPLVNTFENNPLLYRKEWCDFFQDEGVVVQAYKPLQRGGPVLSCDTVKAIAERCGRSPAQVCLRWNLEKGNAIVFKSLTPSRIEENVDVFDFSLAADEVSALDALTTEEVRAEAQSHWEQRRSGTDAPWGPGLRPEKRSVQAWPGSSARGTRRCILCVRSGSVWVFFSCKLAVPAPVPCLPVVAKDLHESHRSQSSRSQFASHVPSRTCFFRSYRASP
;
A
#
# COMPACT_ATOMS: atom_id res chain seq x y z
N ARG A 1 -4.90 -9.11 -57.38
CA ARG A 1 -4.65 -7.99 -56.42
C ARG A 1 -5.41 -8.15 -55.09
N THR A 2 -6.53 -8.87 -55.05
CA THR A 2 -7.36 -9.07 -53.85
C THR A 2 -6.79 -10.10 -52.86
N ILE A 3 -6.11 -11.14 -53.36
CA ILE A 3 -5.52 -12.21 -52.52
C ILE A 3 -4.29 -11.71 -51.72
N CYS A 4 -3.50 -10.78 -52.27
CA CYS A 4 -2.31 -10.23 -51.62
C CYS A 4 -2.63 -9.30 -50.42
N ARG A 5 -3.84 -8.73 -50.38
CA ARG A 5 -4.32 -7.90 -49.26
C ARG A 5 -4.74 -8.73 -48.03
N CYS A 6 -5.19 -9.96 -48.23
CA CYS A 6 -5.55 -10.86 -47.11
C CYS A 6 -4.33 -11.34 -46.34
N TRP A 7 -3.20 -11.59 -47.02
CA TRP A 7 -1.95 -11.98 -46.36
C TRP A 7 -1.37 -10.86 -45.50
N HIS A 8 -1.42 -9.60 -45.95
CA HIS A 8 -0.97 -8.46 -45.15
C HIS A 8 -1.89 -8.18 -43.95
N CYS A 9 -3.20 -8.46 -44.06
CA CYS A 9 -4.12 -8.37 -42.93
C CYS A 9 -3.90 -9.50 -41.92
N LEU A 10 -3.57 -10.72 -42.39
CA LEU A 10 -3.31 -11.87 -41.52
C LEU A 10 -1.96 -11.75 -40.81
N THR A 11 -0.91 -11.27 -41.47
CA THR A 11 0.38 -10.97 -40.81
C THR A 11 0.29 -9.77 -39.88
N ALA A 12 -0.52 -8.75 -40.20
CA ALA A 12 -0.83 -7.68 -39.27
C ALA A 12 -1.68 -8.17 -38.08
N LEU A 13 -2.60 -9.12 -38.27
CA LEU A 13 -3.35 -9.73 -37.17
C LEU A 13 -2.46 -10.62 -36.29
N ILE A 14 -1.53 -11.38 -36.88
CA ILE A 14 -0.54 -12.19 -36.15
C ILE A 14 0.50 -11.30 -35.46
N ALA A 15 0.84 -10.14 -36.02
CA ALA A 15 1.69 -9.13 -35.38
C ALA A 15 0.95 -8.32 -34.30
N MET A 16 -0.36 -8.12 -34.43
CA MET A 16 -1.24 -7.55 -33.38
C MET A 16 -1.55 -8.57 -32.28
N LEU A 17 -1.56 -9.86 -32.62
CA LEU A 17 -1.52 -11.00 -31.70
C LEU A 17 -0.08 -11.32 -31.25
N GLY A 18 0.88 -10.47 -31.61
CA GLY A 18 2.26 -10.51 -31.13
C GLY A 18 2.26 -10.35 -29.62
N ALA A 19 2.32 -11.51 -28.94
CA ALA A 19 2.37 -11.67 -27.50
C ALA A 19 1.38 -10.77 -26.73
N SER A 20 0.11 -11.17 -26.66
CA SER A 20 -0.62 -10.86 -25.42
C SER A 20 0.17 -11.52 -24.30
N LYS A 21 1.02 -10.75 -23.61
CA LYS A 21 1.80 -11.24 -22.48
C LYS A 21 0.80 -11.93 -21.54
N ALA A 22 0.97 -13.22 -21.30
CA ALA A 22 -0.01 -14.01 -20.55
C ALA A 22 -0.36 -13.27 -19.26
N LEU A 23 -1.66 -13.09 -19.00
CA LEU A 23 -2.14 -12.36 -17.84
C LEU A 23 -1.59 -13.03 -16.58
N ILE A 24 -0.92 -12.27 -15.71
CA ILE A 24 -0.44 -12.81 -14.42
C ILE A 24 -1.66 -13.32 -13.64
N PRO A 25 -1.72 -14.63 -13.29
CA PRO A 25 -2.85 -15.21 -12.59
C PRO A 25 -3.11 -14.51 -11.24
N THR A 26 -4.38 -14.52 -10.84
CA THR A 26 -4.81 -14.04 -9.53
C THR A 26 -5.11 -15.21 -8.60
N VAL A 27 -5.05 -14.94 -7.30
CA VAL A 27 -5.65 -15.74 -6.24
C VAL A 27 -6.83 -14.94 -5.67
N SER A 28 -7.92 -15.62 -5.34
CA SER A 28 -9.06 -14.99 -4.68
C SER A 28 -8.79 -14.93 -3.18
N LEU A 29 -8.81 -13.74 -2.61
CA LEU A 29 -8.82 -13.58 -1.16
C LEU A 29 -10.15 -14.08 -0.58
N ALA A 30 -10.22 -14.36 0.72
CA ALA A 30 -11.45 -14.90 1.34
C ALA A 30 -12.68 -13.97 1.19
N ASN A 31 -12.47 -12.66 0.97
CA ASN A 31 -13.54 -11.70 0.66
C ASN A 31 -13.90 -11.63 -0.84
N GLY A 32 -13.35 -12.53 -1.67
CA GLY A 32 -13.55 -12.58 -3.12
C GLY A 32 -12.70 -11.60 -3.94
N ALA A 33 -11.91 -10.73 -3.30
CA ALA A 33 -11.08 -9.79 -4.03
C ALA A 33 -9.95 -10.51 -4.79
N PRO A 34 -9.73 -10.21 -6.09
CA PRO A 34 -8.64 -10.81 -6.85
C PRO A 34 -7.31 -10.15 -6.52
N MET A 35 -6.31 -10.92 -6.09
CA MET A 35 -4.94 -10.48 -5.87
C MET A 35 -4.00 -11.15 -6.87
N GLN A 36 -3.22 -10.39 -7.64
CA GLN A 36 -2.23 -11.02 -8.53
C GLN A 36 -1.20 -11.81 -7.72
N LYS A 37 -0.86 -13.01 -8.20
CA LYS A 37 0.12 -13.91 -7.57
C LYS A 37 1.53 -13.33 -7.54
N LEU A 38 1.86 -12.39 -8.43
CA LEU A 38 3.14 -11.67 -8.40
C LEU A 38 2.92 -10.20 -8.05
N ALA A 39 3.71 -9.71 -7.11
CA ALA A 39 3.79 -8.31 -6.72
C ALA A 39 5.21 -7.77 -6.93
N LEU A 40 5.30 -6.50 -7.32
CA LEU A 40 6.56 -5.77 -7.33
C LEU A 40 6.77 -5.09 -5.97
N GLY A 41 7.77 -5.57 -5.23
CA GLY A 41 8.21 -4.99 -3.97
C GLY A 41 9.03 -3.73 -4.18
N LEU A 42 8.65 -2.67 -3.47
CA LEU A 42 9.25 -1.33 -3.63
C LEU A 42 10.17 -0.92 -2.48
N TYR A 43 10.56 -1.89 -1.65
CA TYR A 43 11.61 -1.72 -0.66
C TYR A 43 12.93 -1.29 -1.31
N ASN A 44 13.50 -0.21 -0.77
CA ASN A 44 14.81 0.31 -1.18
C ASN A 44 14.92 0.54 -2.70
N VAL A 45 13.84 1.05 -3.30
CA VAL A 45 13.84 1.62 -4.65
C VAL A 45 14.22 3.09 -4.53
N PRO A 46 15.36 3.52 -5.09
CA PRO A 46 15.76 4.92 -5.08
C PRO A 46 14.70 5.82 -5.73
N ARG A 47 14.47 7.01 -5.16
CA ARG A 47 13.41 7.94 -5.58
C ARG A 47 13.52 8.33 -7.06
N ASP A 48 14.73 8.47 -7.57
CA ASP A 48 15.05 8.78 -8.97
C ASP A 48 14.80 7.60 -9.93
N GLN A 49 14.77 6.36 -9.42
CA GLN A 49 14.49 5.15 -10.22
C GLN A 49 13.03 4.70 -10.18
N VAL A 50 12.21 5.26 -9.28
CA VAL A 50 10.80 4.86 -9.09
C VAL A 50 10.02 4.79 -10.40
N LYS A 51 10.11 5.83 -11.24
CA LYS A 51 9.39 5.89 -12.52
C LYS A 51 9.79 4.76 -13.47
N VAL A 52 11.08 4.44 -13.54
CA VAL A 52 11.62 3.37 -14.39
C VAL A 52 11.13 2.01 -13.89
N VAL A 53 11.22 1.78 -12.59
CA VAL A 53 10.86 0.50 -11.96
C VAL A 53 9.35 0.23 -12.08
N ILE A 54 8.51 1.21 -11.73
CA ILE A 54 7.04 1.07 -11.85
C ILE A 54 6.63 0.94 -13.31
N GLY A 55 7.19 1.75 -14.22
CA GLY A 55 6.91 1.66 -15.65
C GLY A 55 7.27 0.28 -16.22
N ALA A 56 8.44 -0.26 -15.85
CA ALA A 56 8.84 -1.61 -16.24
C ALA A 56 7.89 -2.68 -15.69
N GLY A 57 7.46 -2.57 -14.43
CA GLY A 57 6.48 -3.47 -13.84
C GLY A 57 5.14 -3.46 -14.59
N LEU A 58 4.58 -2.28 -14.83
CA LEU A 58 3.32 -2.10 -15.56
C LEU A 58 3.40 -2.66 -16.99
N LYS A 59 4.49 -2.36 -17.70
CA LYS A 59 4.78 -2.91 -19.04
C LYS A 59 4.94 -4.43 -19.00
N ALA A 60 5.48 -4.98 -17.91
CA ALA A 60 5.61 -6.42 -17.74
C ALA A 60 4.29 -7.12 -17.37
N GLY A 61 3.20 -6.38 -17.14
CA GLY A 61 1.88 -6.95 -16.81
C GLY A 61 1.56 -6.96 -15.31
N LEU A 62 2.47 -6.45 -14.47
CA LEU A 62 2.22 -6.33 -13.03
C LEU A 62 1.15 -5.27 -12.77
N ARG A 63 0.28 -5.60 -11.83
CA ARG A 63 -0.73 -4.71 -11.25
C ARG A 63 -0.72 -4.73 -9.73
N HIS A 64 0.00 -5.66 -9.11
CA HIS A 64 0.19 -5.69 -7.66
C HIS A 64 1.51 -5.00 -7.27
N PHE A 65 1.41 -3.92 -6.50
CA PHE A 65 2.55 -3.15 -6.01
C PHE A 65 2.58 -3.16 -4.48
N ASP A 66 3.71 -3.57 -3.93
CA ASP A 66 3.90 -3.80 -2.50
C ASP A 66 4.78 -2.70 -1.87
N PHE A 67 4.14 -1.92 -1.00
CA PHE A 67 4.70 -0.80 -0.27
C PHE A 67 4.84 -1.11 1.22
N ALA A 68 5.50 -0.21 1.93
CA ALA A 68 5.38 -0.08 3.37
C ALA A 68 5.73 1.34 3.78
N SER A 69 5.19 1.75 4.91
CA SER A 69 5.45 3.06 5.48
C SER A 69 6.93 3.25 5.86
N PHE A 70 7.65 2.16 6.10
CA PHE A 70 9.10 2.13 6.34
C PHE A 70 9.95 2.44 5.11
N TYR A 71 9.44 2.20 3.89
CA TYR A 71 10.25 2.28 2.66
C TYR A 71 10.54 3.73 2.24
N ASP A 72 9.79 4.69 2.79
CA ASP A 72 9.99 6.13 2.61
C ASP A 72 10.08 6.57 1.13
N ASN A 73 9.21 5.98 0.30
CA ASN A 73 9.12 6.29 -1.13
C ASN A 73 7.67 6.21 -1.67
N GLU A 74 6.67 6.15 -0.79
CA GLU A 74 5.25 5.99 -1.17
C GLU A 74 4.73 7.18 -1.99
N ALA A 75 5.17 8.40 -1.68
CA ALA A 75 4.77 9.61 -2.41
C ALA A 75 5.23 9.59 -3.87
N GLU A 76 6.50 9.26 -4.13
CA GLU A 76 7.07 9.15 -5.47
C GLU A 76 6.43 8.01 -6.27
N CYS A 77 6.24 6.87 -5.62
CA CYS A 77 5.64 5.71 -6.28
C CYS A 77 4.17 5.94 -6.60
N GLY A 78 3.43 6.54 -5.66
CA GLY A 78 2.07 7.02 -5.88
C GLY A 78 2.00 7.98 -7.06
N ALA A 79 2.96 8.91 -7.19
CA ALA A 79 3.01 9.83 -8.34
C ALA A 79 3.18 9.11 -9.68
N ALA A 80 4.05 8.09 -9.75
CA ALA A 80 4.24 7.29 -10.96
C ALA A 80 2.98 6.49 -11.34
N LEU A 81 2.31 5.87 -10.36
CA LEU A 81 1.05 5.14 -10.61
C LEU A 81 -0.09 6.08 -10.99
N ARG A 82 -0.22 7.25 -10.36
CA ARG A 82 -1.19 8.28 -10.76
C ARG A 82 -0.96 8.78 -12.18
N GLN A 83 0.30 8.87 -12.62
CA GLN A 83 0.62 9.20 -14.00
C GLN A 83 0.09 8.13 -14.96
N TRP A 84 0.29 6.86 -14.65
CA TRP A 84 -0.28 5.75 -15.43
C TRP A 84 -1.82 5.79 -15.46
N LEU A 85 -2.48 6.13 -14.36
CA LEU A 85 -3.95 6.31 -14.36
C LEU A 85 -4.41 7.47 -15.26
N LYS A 86 -3.65 8.57 -15.34
CA LYS A 86 -3.95 9.69 -16.25
C LYS A 86 -3.82 9.33 -17.73
N GLU A 87 -3.09 8.26 -18.06
CA GLU A 87 -2.96 7.73 -19.42
C GLU A 87 -4.18 6.90 -19.85
N GLY A 88 -5.23 6.83 -19.01
CA GLY A 88 -6.52 6.21 -19.33
C GLY A 88 -6.76 4.84 -18.68
N HIS A 89 -5.82 4.38 -17.86
CA HIS A 89 -5.91 3.11 -17.15
C HIS A 89 -6.76 3.21 -15.87
N SER A 90 -7.38 2.09 -15.46
CA SER A 90 -8.28 2.10 -14.30
C SER A 90 -7.55 1.80 -12.99
N ARG A 91 -7.91 2.51 -11.91
CA ARG A 91 -7.46 2.21 -10.54
C ARG A 91 -7.86 0.80 -10.11
N SER A 92 -8.98 0.29 -10.61
CA SER A 92 -9.47 -1.06 -10.29
C SER A 92 -8.61 -2.17 -10.88
N GLU A 93 -7.72 -1.88 -11.83
CA GLU A 93 -6.75 -2.85 -12.31
C GLU A 93 -5.63 -3.11 -11.29
N LEU A 94 -5.34 -2.15 -10.40
CA LEU A 94 -4.23 -2.20 -9.46
C LEU A 94 -4.62 -2.88 -8.15
N PHE A 95 -3.68 -3.63 -7.57
CA PHE A 95 -3.71 -4.14 -6.21
C PHE A 95 -2.58 -3.47 -5.41
N ILE A 96 -2.94 -2.59 -4.48
CA ILE A 96 -1.99 -1.78 -3.72
C ILE A 96 -1.94 -2.25 -2.27
N THR A 97 -0.75 -2.66 -1.85
CA THR A 97 -0.46 -3.12 -0.48
C THR A 97 0.41 -2.10 0.24
N THR A 98 0.07 -1.71 1.47
CA THR A 98 1.00 -0.97 2.36
C THR A 98 1.02 -1.57 3.76
N LYS A 99 2.00 -1.17 4.59
CA LYS A 99 2.27 -1.76 5.90
C LYS A 99 2.62 -0.70 6.93
N VAL A 100 2.06 -0.84 8.13
CA VAL A 100 2.37 -0.01 9.30
C VAL A 100 3.64 -0.52 9.97
N TRP A 101 4.64 0.34 10.08
CA TRP A 101 5.91 0.01 10.72
C TRP A 101 5.81 -0.07 12.24
N THR A 102 6.73 -0.82 12.84
CA THR A 102 6.78 -1.14 14.27
C THR A 102 6.83 0.09 15.19
N THR A 103 7.52 1.16 14.77
CA THR A 103 7.60 2.42 15.54
C THR A 103 6.24 3.11 15.67
N ASP A 104 5.31 2.82 14.76
CA ASP A 104 3.98 3.41 14.75
C ASP A 104 2.95 2.55 15.51
N LEU A 105 3.36 1.40 16.06
CA LEU A 105 2.50 0.48 16.85
C LEU A 105 2.45 0.84 18.34
N GLY A 106 2.96 2.01 18.74
CA GLY A 106 3.01 2.43 20.15
C GLY A 106 1.64 2.53 20.81
N ASP A 107 0.61 2.92 20.04
CA ASP A 107 -0.79 2.92 20.45
C ASP A 107 -1.72 2.74 19.22
N PRO A 108 -2.97 2.28 19.40
CA PRO A 108 -3.93 2.05 18.30
C PRO A 108 -4.11 3.24 17.36
N SER A 109 -4.17 4.46 17.91
CA SER A 109 -4.40 5.66 17.11
C SER A 109 -3.18 6.03 16.26
N SER A 110 -1.97 5.74 16.74
CA SER A 110 -0.73 5.90 15.96
C SER A 110 -0.68 4.96 14.77
N ALA A 111 -1.06 3.69 14.95
CA ALA A 111 -1.09 2.70 13.87
C ALA A 111 -2.08 3.11 12.77
N LEU A 112 -3.29 3.52 13.17
CA LEU A 112 -4.31 4.02 12.25
C LEU A 112 -3.81 5.25 11.49
N ARG A 113 -3.25 6.25 12.18
CA ARG A 113 -2.70 7.46 11.54
C ARG A 113 -1.59 7.13 10.55
N SER A 114 -0.66 6.23 10.89
CA SER A 114 0.43 5.82 9.99
C SER A 114 -0.08 5.23 8.67
N ALA A 115 -1.13 4.41 8.75
CA ALA A 115 -1.77 3.87 7.56
C ALA A 115 -2.51 4.94 6.75
N GLU A 116 -3.24 5.86 7.40
CA GLU A 116 -3.88 6.99 6.70
C GLU A 116 -2.85 7.86 5.96
N ILE A 117 -1.71 8.11 6.59
CA ILE A 117 -0.58 8.80 5.98
C ILE A 117 -0.09 8.08 4.72
N SER A 118 0.12 6.75 4.79
CA SER A 118 0.51 5.95 3.60
C SER A 118 -0.51 6.09 2.47
N ILE A 119 -1.81 6.02 2.79
CA ILE A 119 -2.90 6.14 1.81
C ILE A 119 -2.87 7.53 1.15
N ASP A 120 -2.65 8.58 1.93
CA ASP A 120 -2.58 9.95 1.44
C ASP A 120 -1.33 10.19 0.56
N GLU A 121 -0.15 9.70 0.96
CA GLU A 121 1.08 9.78 0.16
C GLU A 121 0.94 9.06 -1.18
N LEU A 122 0.42 7.83 -1.14
CA LEU A 122 0.13 7.05 -2.34
C LEU A 122 -0.87 7.78 -3.23
N GLY A 123 -1.87 8.47 -2.65
CA GLY A 123 -2.82 9.30 -3.39
C GLY A 123 -3.62 8.54 -4.46
N LEU A 124 -3.80 7.22 -4.27
CA LEU A 124 -4.48 6.32 -5.21
C LEU A 124 -5.94 6.02 -4.79
N GLY A 125 -6.46 6.76 -3.80
CA GLY A 125 -7.72 6.42 -3.13
C GLY A 125 -7.53 5.26 -2.16
N ALA A 126 -8.58 4.46 -1.94
CA ALA A 126 -8.52 3.31 -1.05
C ALA A 126 -7.44 2.31 -1.49
N VAL A 127 -6.69 1.76 -0.55
CA VAL A 127 -5.72 0.67 -0.80
C VAL A 127 -6.44 -0.68 -0.81
N ASP A 128 -5.84 -1.66 -1.47
CA ASP A 128 -6.42 -3.00 -1.57
C ASP A 128 -6.10 -3.82 -0.31
N LEU A 129 -4.91 -3.61 0.27
CA LEU A 129 -4.45 -4.31 1.47
C LEU A 129 -3.63 -3.39 2.37
N VAL A 130 -3.95 -3.38 3.67
CA VAL A 130 -3.11 -2.75 4.70
C VAL A 130 -2.70 -3.80 5.74
N MET A 131 -1.44 -3.76 6.17
CA MET A 131 -0.88 -4.82 7.03
C MET A 131 -0.15 -4.26 8.25
N VAL A 132 -0.16 -5.02 9.34
CA VAL A 132 0.85 -4.86 10.41
C VAL A 132 2.15 -5.49 9.92
N HIS A 133 3.24 -4.71 9.85
CA HIS A 133 4.49 -5.16 9.22
C HIS A 133 5.25 -6.21 10.04
N TRP A 134 5.18 -6.14 11.37
CA TRP A 134 5.79 -7.12 12.28
C TRP A 134 4.92 -7.32 13.53
N PRO A 135 4.78 -8.56 14.04
CA PRO A 135 4.03 -8.87 15.26
C PRO A 135 4.80 -8.48 16.53
N MET A 136 4.94 -7.18 16.81
CA MET A 136 5.56 -6.70 18.05
C MET A 136 4.77 -7.21 19.28
N PRO A 137 5.38 -7.99 20.20
CA PRO A 137 4.70 -8.49 21.41
C PRO A 137 4.02 -7.36 22.20
N GLY A 138 2.79 -7.60 22.66
CA GLY A 138 2.01 -6.64 23.45
C GLY A 138 1.50 -5.41 22.67
N LYS A 139 1.83 -5.27 21.38
CA LYS A 139 1.42 -4.11 20.55
C LYS A 139 0.63 -4.51 19.31
N HIS A 140 0.96 -5.67 18.73
CA HIS A 140 0.47 -6.07 17.41
C HIS A 140 -1.06 -6.23 17.34
N VAL A 141 -1.68 -6.87 18.34
CA VAL A 141 -3.15 -7.08 18.38
C VAL A 141 -3.87 -5.74 18.39
N ALA A 142 -3.51 -4.84 19.32
CA ALA A 142 -4.18 -3.55 19.46
C ALA A 142 -4.02 -2.67 18.20
N ALA A 143 -2.85 -2.74 17.56
CA ALA A 143 -2.62 -2.06 16.29
C ALA A 143 -3.47 -2.65 15.15
N TYR A 144 -3.55 -3.98 15.04
CA TYR A 144 -4.38 -4.65 14.04
C TYR A 144 -5.86 -4.26 14.17
N LEU A 145 -6.40 -4.31 15.40
CA LEU A 145 -7.79 -3.92 15.69
C LEU A 145 -8.08 -2.48 15.27
N ALA A 146 -7.11 -1.57 15.42
CA ALA A 146 -7.25 -0.20 14.95
C ALA A 146 -7.39 -0.10 13.43
N LEU A 147 -6.66 -0.94 12.69
CA LEU A 147 -6.70 -0.95 11.22
C LEU A 147 -8.03 -1.47 10.66
N GLU A 148 -8.83 -2.21 11.43
CA GLU A 148 -10.18 -2.62 11.02
C GLU A 148 -11.07 -1.42 10.67
N GLU A 149 -10.84 -0.25 11.29
CA GLU A 149 -11.54 0.98 10.94
C GLU A 149 -11.28 1.43 9.50
N LEU A 150 -10.12 1.12 8.92
CA LEU A 150 -9.83 1.45 7.52
C LEU A 150 -10.71 0.62 6.57
N VAL A 151 -11.04 -0.60 6.93
CA VAL A 151 -11.99 -1.42 6.17
C VAL A 151 -13.41 -0.89 6.35
N ARG A 152 -13.83 -0.61 7.60
CA ARG A 152 -15.17 -0.07 7.90
C ARG A 152 -15.44 1.27 7.21
N SER A 153 -14.42 2.14 7.15
CA SER A 153 -14.50 3.45 6.49
C SER A 153 -14.26 3.41 4.98
N GLY A 154 -13.94 2.24 4.41
CA GLY A 154 -13.68 2.07 2.97
C GLY A 154 -12.33 2.61 2.48
N LYS A 155 -11.41 2.92 3.38
CA LYS A 155 -10.04 3.37 3.06
C LYS A 155 -9.09 2.21 2.71
N ALA A 156 -9.40 1.00 3.17
CA ALA A 156 -8.75 -0.25 2.76
C ALA A 156 -9.82 -1.29 2.39
N LYS A 157 -9.53 -2.17 1.42
CA LYS A 157 -10.46 -3.26 1.06
C LYS A 157 -10.27 -4.53 1.90
N ALA A 158 -9.07 -4.75 2.39
CA ALA A 158 -8.71 -5.92 3.19
C ALA A 158 -7.60 -5.58 4.20
N LEU A 159 -7.50 -6.43 5.23
CA LEU A 159 -6.38 -6.45 6.16
C LEU A 159 -5.48 -7.64 5.91
N GLY A 160 -4.19 -7.47 6.21
CA GLY A 160 -3.21 -8.53 6.22
C GLY A 160 -2.26 -8.41 7.42
N ILE A 161 -1.37 -9.38 7.51
CA ILE A 161 -0.31 -9.48 8.51
C ILE A 161 1.01 -9.77 7.81
N SER A 162 2.14 -9.36 8.38
CA SER A 162 3.45 -9.69 7.83
C SER A 162 4.35 -10.18 8.94
N ASN A 163 5.08 -11.26 8.66
CA ASN A 163 5.97 -11.94 9.60
C ASN A 163 5.27 -12.58 10.80
N TYR A 164 3.97 -12.88 10.72
CA TYR A 164 3.27 -13.55 11.82
C TYR A 164 3.56 -15.04 11.81
N SER A 165 3.90 -15.59 12.99
CA SER A 165 3.90 -17.03 13.23
C SER A 165 2.47 -17.55 13.48
N PRO A 166 2.25 -18.88 13.45
CA PRO A 166 0.98 -19.46 13.87
C PRO A 166 0.53 -19.03 15.27
N ALA A 167 1.47 -18.90 16.22
CA ALA A 167 1.16 -18.45 17.58
C ALA A 167 0.70 -16.98 17.63
N ASP A 168 1.34 -16.09 16.86
CA ASP A 168 0.93 -14.68 16.77
C ASP A 168 -0.45 -14.53 16.13
N TYR A 169 -0.73 -15.34 15.10
CA TYR A 169 -2.03 -15.38 14.45
C TYR A 169 -3.12 -15.84 15.43
N GLN A 170 -2.88 -16.94 16.17
CA GLN A 170 -3.81 -17.42 17.18
C GLN A 170 -4.03 -16.40 18.31
N GLU A 171 -3.00 -15.64 18.70
CA GLU A 171 -3.15 -14.53 19.64
C GLU A 171 -4.07 -13.43 19.08
N LEU A 172 -3.84 -13.03 17.82
CA LEU A 172 -4.63 -12.02 17.14
C LEU A 172 -6.12 -12.41 17.01
N MET A 173 -6.37 -13.64 16.58
CA MET A 173 -7.72 -14.13 16.30
C MET A 173 -8.62 -14.27 17.54
N LYS A 174 -8.06 -14.16 18.76
CA LYS A 174 -8.86 -14.06 20.00
C LYS A 174 -9.67 -12.76 20.09
N SER A 175 -9.25 -11.72 19.39
CA SER A 175 -9.83 -10.38 19.49
C SER A 175 -10.23 -9.77 18.15
N ALA A 176 -9.61 -10.21 17.05
CA ALA A 176 -9.88 -9.68 15.71
C ALA A 176 -11.34 -9.94 15.28
N SER A 177 -12.01 -8.89 14.82
CA SER A 177 -13.34 -8.99 14.21
C SER A 177 -13.25 -9.23 12.70
N LEU A 178 -12.16 -8.79 12.07
CA LEU A 178 -11.84 -9.07 10.67
C LEU A 178 -10.61 -9.95 10.61
N ALA A 179 -10.73 -11.13 9.99
CA ALA A 179 -9.58 -12.01 9.79
C ALA A 179 -8.59 -11.41 8.77
N PRO A 180 -7.26 -11.56 8.96
CA PRO A 180 -6.30 -11.16 7.95
C PRO A 180 -6.39 -12.09 6.75
N LEU A 181 -6.36 -11.52 5.54
CA LEU A 181 -6.53 -12.29 4.31
C LEU A 181 -5.22 -12.71 3.67
N VAL A 182 -4.11 -12.09 4.08
CA VAL A 182 -2.77 -12.34 3.54
C VAL A 182 -1.76 -12.32 4.69
N ASN A 183 -0.84 -13.28 4.70
CA ASN A 183 0.37 -13.23 5.53
C ASN A 183 1.62 -13.19 4.66
N THR A 184 2.39 -12.10 4.78
CA THR A 184 3.61 -11.88 3.99
C THR A 184 4.85 -12.15 4.83
N PHE A 185 5.62 -13.21 4.54
CA PHE A 185 6.83 -13.58 5.28
C PHE A 185 7.97 -14.09 4.36
N GLU A 186 9.18 -14.16 4.91
CA GLU A 186 10.36 -14.63 4.15
C GLU A 186 10.24 -16.11 3.83
N ASN A 187 10.22 -16.45 2.54
CA ASN A 187 10.17 -17.83 2.08
C ASN A 187 10.90 -18.00 0.75
N ASN A 188 11.86 -18.91 0.70
CA ASN A 188 12.67 -19.25 -0.47
C ASN A 188 13.25 -20.66 -0.29
N PRO A 189 13.81 -21.32 -1.33
CA PRO A 189 14.33 -22.68 -1.18
C PRO A 189 15.33 -22.89 -0.02
N LEU A 190 16.18 -21.90 0.29
CA LEU A 190 17.11 -22.00 1.43
C LEU A 190 16.46 -21.69 2.79
N LEU A 191 15.25 -21.13 2.81
CA LEU A 191 14.47 -20.88 4.02
C LEU A 191 12.99 -21.18 3.72
N TYR A 192 12.65 -22.47 3.67
CA TYR A 192 11.31 -22.96 3.50
C TYR A 192 10.63 -23.12 4.86
N ARG A 193 9.69 -22.23 5.15
CA ARG A 193 8.86 -22.23 6.36
C ARG A 193 7.62 -23.10 6.17
N LYS A 194 7.82 -24.39 5.93
CA LYS A 194 6.75 -25.34 5.60
C LYS A 194 5.59 -25.28 6.60
N GLU A 195 5.89 -25.32 7.89
CA GLU A 195 4.87 -25.33 8.94
C GLU A 195 4.02 -24.06 8.95
N TRP A 196 4.61 -22.92 8.57
CA TRP A 196 3.88 -21.66 8.47
C TRP A 196 3.04 -21.64 7.19
N CYS A 197 3.60 -22.07 6.06
CA CYS A 197 2.87 -22.17 4.81
C CYS A 197 1.61 -23.02 4.96
N ASP A 198 1.76 -24.24 5.47
CA ASP A 198 0.65 -25.19 5.64
C ASP A 198 -0.40 -24.59 6.59
N PHE A 199 0.02 -24.08 7.76
CA PHE A 199 -0.90 -23.49 8.73
C PHE A 199 -1.74 -22.35 8.14
N PHE A 200 -1.11 -21.37 7.49
CA PHE A 200 -1.85 -20.21 6.96
C PHE A 200 -2.74 -20.58 5.79
N GLN A 201 -2.34 -21.55 4.97
CA GLN A 201 -3.19 -22.06 3.89
C GLN A 201 -4.42 -22.78 4.42
N ASP A 202 -4.28 -23.59 5.47
CA ASP A 202 -5.40 -24.26 6.15
C ASP A 202 -6.38 -23.25 6.78
N GLU A 203 -5.87 -22.14 7.31
CA GLU A 203 -6.67 -21.01 7.82
C GLU A 203 -7.29 -20.13 6.71
N GLY A 204 -7.08 -20.47 5.42
CA GLY A 204 -7.59 -19.69 4.29
C GLY A 204 -6.90 -18.32 4.11
N VAL A 205 -5.74 -18.12 4.73
CA VAL A 205 -4.91 -16.93 4.62
C VAL A 205 -3.91 -17.11 3.49
N VAL A 206 -3.93 -16.21 2.50
CA VAL A 206 -2.98 -16.30 1.38
C VAL A 206 -1.56 -16.04 1.89
N VAL A 207 -0.68 -17.02 1.68
CA VAL A 207 0.75 -16.85 1.92
C VAL A 207 1.38 -16.06 0.78
N GLN A 208 2.08 -14.97 1.11
CA GLN A 208 2.88 -14.20 0.15
C GLN A 208 4.36 -14.23 0.54
N ALA A 209 5.18 -14.86 -0.30
CA ALA A 209 6.61 -14.98 -0.07
C ALA A 209 7.34 -13.67 -0.41
N TYR A 210 8.00 -13.05 0.57
CA TYR A 210 8.98 -11.98 0.31
C TYR A 210 10.42 -12.52 0.31
N LYS A 211 11.34 -11.76 -0.31
CA LYS A 211 12.73 -12.18 -0.59
C LYS A 211 12.79 -13.61 -1.18
N PRO A 212 11.98 -13.93 -2.20
CA PRO A 212 12.05 -15.23 -2.85
C PRO A 212 13.43 -15.52 -3.46
N LEU A 213 14.22 -14.46 -3.72
CA LEU A 213 15.57 -14.50 -4.30
C LEU A 213 16.67 -14.07 -3.32
N GLN A 214 16.40 -14.01 -2.01
CA GLN A 214 17.36 -13.57 -0.97
C GLN A 214 18.12 -12.27 -1.28
N ARG A 215 17.45 -11.28 -1.92
CA ARG A 215 18.09 -10.02 -2.39
C ARG A 215 19.23 -10.22 -3.39
N GLY A 216 19.14 -11.25 -4.24
CA GLY A 216 20.23 -11.66 -5.14
C GLY A 216 21.29 -12.50 -4.42
N GLY A 217 20.88 -13.21 -3.37
CA GLY A 217 21.76 -13.91 -2.44
C GLY A 217 22.10 -15.36 -2.83
N PRO A 218 22.61 -16.15 -1.87
CA PRO A 218 23.18 -17.47 -2.11
C PRO A 218 22.26 -18.47 -2.83
N VAL A 219 20.94 -18.34 -2.69
CA VAL A 219 19.96 -19.20 -3.36
C VAL A 219 20.14 -19.23 -4.89
N LEU A 220 20.54 -18.11 -5.51
CA LEU A 220 20.75 -18.04 -6.95
C LEU A 220 22.04 -18.75 -7.41
N SER A 221 22.97 -18.96 -6.48
CA SER A 221 24.24 -19.65 -6.73
C SER A 221 24.24 -21.12 -6.31
N CYS A 222 23.18 -21.59 -5.63
CA CYS A 222 23.04 -22.97 -5.17
C CYS A 222 23.07 -23.97 -6.33
N ASP A 223 23.89 -25.01 -6.20
CA ASP A 223 24.10 -26.00 -7.27
C ASP A 223 22.81 -26.75 -7.63
N THR A 224 22.00 -27.12 -6.63
CA THR A 224 20.68 -27.74 -6.87
C THR A 224 19.76 -26.82 -7.67
N VAL A 225 19.72 -25.52 -7.33
CA VAL A 225 18.89 -24.53 -8.05
C VAL A 225 19.38 -24.37 -9.49
N LYS A 226 20.70 -24.27 -9.70
CA LYS A 226 21.30 -24.15 -11.04
C LYS A 226 21.05 -25.38 -11.90
N ALA A 227 21.22 -26.58 -11.34
CA ALA A 227 20.99 -27.83 -12.06
C ALA A 227 19.52 -27.96 -12.52
N ILE A 228 18.57 -27.58 -11.66
CA ILE A 228 17.15 -27.54 -12.02
C ILE A 228 16.89 -26.46 -13.07
N ALA A 229 17.49 -25.27 -12.92
CA ALA A 229 17.35 -24.17 -13.87
C ALA A 229 17.83 -24.56 -15.28
N GLU A 230 18.95 -25.28 -15.38
CA GLU A 230 19.47 -25.83 -16.64
C GLU A 230 18.49 -26.84 -17.25
N ARG A 231 17.98 -27.79 -16.47
CA ARG A 231 16.97 -28.76 -16.92
C ARG A 231 15.70 -28.10 -17.44
N CYS A 232 15.23 -27.04 -16.78
CA CYS A 232 14.03 -26.31 -17.17
C CYS A 232 14.27 -25.32 -18.33
N GLY A 233 15.51 -25.05 -18.72
CA GLY A 233 15.84 -23.96 -19.65
C GLY A 233 15.40 -22.59 -19.13
N ARG A 234 15.59 -22.33 -17.84
CA ARG A 234 15.16 -21.12 -17.12
C ARG A 234 16.30 -20.55 -16.27
N SER A 235 16.14 -19.34 -15.75
CA SER A 235 17.11 -18.76 -14.83
C SER A 235 16.94 -19.33 -13.40
N PRO A 236 17.99 -19.33 -12.56
CA PRO A 236 17.88 -19.68 -11.14
C PRO A 236 16.80 -18.84 -10.41
N ALA A 237 16.62 -17.58 -10.82
CA ALA A 237 15.58 -16.73 -10.25
C ALA A 237 14.18 -17.22 -10.62
N GLN A 238 13.94 -17.56 -11.89
CA GLN A 238 12.66 -18.13 -12.33
C GLN A 238 12.34 -19.44 -11.60
N VAL A 239 13.32 -20.32 -11.37
CA VAL A 239 13.12 -21.56 -10.59
C VAL A 239 12.70 -21.27 -9.14
N CYS A 240 13.36 -20.33 -8.46
CA CYS A 240 13.01 -19.95 -7.08
C CYS A 240 11.60 -19.34 -6.97
N LEU A 241 11.21 -18.54 -7.97
CA LEU A 241 9.87 -17.96 -8.06
C LEU A 241 8.84 -19.06 -8.35
N ARG A 242 9.09 -19.90 -9.36
CA ARG A 242 8.20 -21.01 -9.72
C ARG A 242 8.00 -21.97 -8.56
N TRP A 243 9.05 -22.29 -7.81
CA TRP A 243 8.94 -23.13 -6.61
C TRP A 243 7.91 -22.59 -5.61
N ASN A 244 7.90 -21.28 -5.33
CA ASN A 244 6.86 -20.69 -4.47
C ASN A 244 5.46 -20.83 -5.08
N LEU A 245 5.32 -20.70 -6.41
CA LEU A 245 4.04 -20.89 -7.09
C LEU A 245 3.55 -22.34 -7.01
N GLU A 246 4.44 -23.34 -7.08
CA GLU A 246 4.09 -24.76 -6.89
C GLU A 246 3.58 -25.04 -5.48
N LYS A 247 3.99 -24.26 -4.49
CA LYS A 247 3.45 -24.31 -3.11
C LYS A 247 2.13 -23.58 -2.94
N GLY A 248 1.57 -23.00 -4.01
CA GLY A 248 0.36 -22.18 -3.94
C GLY A 248 0.57 -20.77 -3.38
N ASN A 249 1.81 -20.36 -3.10
CA ASN A 249 2.10 -19.05 -2.55
C ASN A 249 1.97 -17.94 -3.61
N ALA A 250 1.54 -16.76 -3.19
CA ALA A 250 1.82 -15.53 -3.89
C ALA A 250 3.27 -15.08 -3.61
N ILE A 251 3.78 -14.14 -4.39
CA ILE A 251 5.19 -13.73 -4.34
C ILE A 251 5.29 -12.21 -4.44
N VAL A 252 6.17 -11.64 -3.62
CA VAL A 252 6.66 -10.28 -3.81
C VAL A 252 8.16 -10.31 -4.09
N PHE A 253 8.53 -9.97 -5.32
CA PHE A 253 9.93 -9.85 -5.73
C PHE A 253 10.31 -8.39 -5.95
N LYS A 254 11.61 -8.09 -5.86
CA LYS A 254 12.14 -6.74 -6.09
C LYS A 254 13.20 -6.78 -7.18
N SER A 255 13.14 -5.82 -8.08
CA SER A 255 14.21 -5.55 -9.04
C SER A 255 14.23 -4.06 -9.39
N LEU A 256 15.42 -3.52 -9.67
CA LEU A 256 15.59 -2.19 -10.27
C LEU A 256 15.78 -2.27 -11.78
N THR A 257 16.13 -3.46 -12.29
CA THR A 257 16.52 -3.68 -13.67
C THR A 257 15.30 -4.12 -14.48
N PRO A 258 14.89 -3.38 -15.53
CA PRO A 258 13.72 -3.71 -16.33
C PRO A 258 13.74 -5.12 -16.91
N SER A 259 14.87 -5.58 -17.47
CA SER A 259 14.99 -6.94 -18.02
C SER A 259 14.76 -8.03 -16.96
N ARG A 260 15.26 -7.84 -15.73
CA ARG A 260 15.00 -8.76 -14.61
C ARG A 260 13.55 -8.72 -14.13
N ILE A 261 12.87 -7.56 -14.23
CA ILE A 261 11.43 -7.48 -13.93
C ILE A 261 10.66 -8.31 -14.96
N GLU A 262 11.00 -8.16 -16.24
CA GLU A 262 10.38 -8.93 -17.31
C GLU A 262 10.65 -10.44 -17.16
N GLU A 263 11.88 -10.85 -16.86
CA GLU A 263 12.27 -12.24 -16.60
C GLU A 263 11.53 -12.83 -15.38
N ASN A 264 11.46 -12.09 -14.27
CA ASN A 264 10.80 -12.56 -13.04
C ASN A 264 9.28 -12.72 -13.17
N VAL A 265 8.65 -12.08 -14.17
CA VAL A 265 7.22 -12.30 -14.47
C VAL A 265 7.01 -13.57 -15.30
N ASP A 266 8.02 -14.00 -16.05
CA ASP A 266 7.95 -15.13 -16.97
C ASP A 266 8.17 -16.46 -16.23
N VAL A 267 7.23 -16.80 -15.35
CA VAL A 267 7.30 -17.97 -14.46
C VAL A 267 6.06 -18.87 -14.52
N PHE A 268 5.21 -18.64 -15.52
CA PHE A 268 3.93 -19.33 -15.68
C PHE A 268 3.90 -20.31 -16.86
N ASP A 269 4.89 -20.26 -17.75
CA ASP A 269 4.96 -21.06 -18.97
C ASP A 269 5.72 -22.39 -18.80
N PHE A 270 6.18 -22.67 -17.58
CA PHE A 270 6.81 -23.94 -17.18
C PHE A 270 6.36 -24.35 -15.77
N SER A 271 6.63 -25.60 -15.41
CA SER A 271 6.40 -26.17 -14.08
C SER A 271 7.64 -26.93 -13.61
N LEU A 272 7.77 -27.12 -12.30
CA LEU A 272 8.81 -27.97 -11.73
C LEU A 272 8.27 -29.39 -11.56
N ALA A 273 9.08 -30.39 -11.87
CA ALA A 273 8.74 -31.78 -11.60
C ALA A 273 8.74 -32.07 -10.09
N ALA A 274 8.03 -33.13 -9.68
CA ALA A 274 7.87 -33.45 -8.25
C ALA A 274 9.20 -33.73 -7.54
N ASP A 275 10.17 -34.36 -8.24
CA ASP A 275 11.54 -34.58 -7.76
C ASP A 275 12.31 -33.26 -7.59
N GLU A 276 12.16 -32.33 -8.53
CA GLU A 276 12.78 -31.00 -8.48
C GLU A 276 12.23 -30.17 -7.32
N VAL A 277 10.91 -30.17 -7.13
CA VAL A 277 10.26 -29.53 -5.97
C VAL A 277 10.78 -30.13 -4.67
N SER A 278 10.83 -31.46 -4.58
CA SER A 278 11.32 -32.16 -3.38
C SER A 278 12.79 -31.85 -3.10
N ALA A 279 13.63 -31.75 -4.14
CA ALA A 279 15.04 -31.39 -4.00
C ALA A 279 15.22 -29.95 -3.48
N LEU A 280 14.37 -29.02 -3.91
CA LEU A 280 14.38 -27.63 -3.43
C LEU A 280 13.87 -27.51 -1.99
N ASP A 281 12.85 -28.28 -1.62
CA ASP A 281 12.31 -28.31 -0.24
C ASP A 281 13.36 -28.75 0.78
N ALA A 282 14.25 -29.67 0.37
CA ALA A 282 15.30 -30.24 1.21
C ALA A 282 16.49 -29.29 1.45
N LEU A 283 16.54 -28.12 0.80
CA LEU A 283 17.68 -27.20 0.91
C LEU A 283 17.73 -26.41 2.23
N THR A 284 16.62 -26.34 2.96
CA THR A 284 16.57 -25.60 4.23
C THR A 284 17.18 -26.44 5.36
N THR A 285 18.30 -25.98 5.91
CA THR A 285 19.00 -26.62 7.02
C THR A 285 18.50 -26.12 8.38
N GLU A 286 18.70 -26.91 9.43
CA GLU A 286 18.38 -26.50 10.80
C GLU A 286 19.15 -25.25 11.26
N GLU A 287 20.40 -25.10 10.81
CA GLU A 287 21.21 -23.91 11.07
C GLU A 287 20.57 -22.65 10.47
N VAL A 288 20.14 -22.71 9.19
CA VAL A 288 19.45 -21.59 8.55
C VAL A 288 18.10 -21.31 9.20
N ARG A 289 17.36 -22.34 9.66
CA ARG A 289 16.11 -22.13 10.44
C ARG A 289 16.41 -21.40 11.75
N ALA A 290 17.41 -21.84 12.50
CA ALA A 290 17.78 -21.25 13.78
C ALA A 290 18.25 -19.79 13.63
N GLU A 291 19.10 -19.50 12.65
CA GLU A 291 19.54 -18.14 12.33
C GLU A 291 18.36 -17.25 11.93
N ALA A 292 17.50 -17.74 11.03
CA ALA A 292 16.32 -17.01 10.59
C ALA A 292 15.31 -16.79 11.73
N GLN A 293 15.19 -17.72 12.67
CA GLN A 293 14.36 -17.59 13.86
C GLN A 293 14.93 -16.53 14.81
N SER A 294 16.23 -16.56 15.11
CA SER A 294 16.90 -15.53 15.92
C SER A 294 16.74 -14.14 15.31
N HIS A 295 16.95 -13.99 14.01
CA HIS A 295 16.75 -12.72 13.31
C HIS A 295 15.29 -12.26 13.33
N TRP A 296 14.34 -13.19 13.22
CA TRP A 296 12.92 -12.87 13.31
C TRP A 296 12.55 -12.38 14.72
N GLU A 297 13.05 -13.04 15.77
CA GLU A 297 12.84 -12.66 17.18
C GLU A 297 13.41 -11.28 17.51
N GLN A 298 14.66 -11.01 17.10
CA GLN A 298 15.31 -9.72 17.27
C GLN A 298 14.55 -8.58 16.58
N ARG A 299 13.97 -8.84 15.40
CA ARG A 299 13.18 -7.82 14.70
C ARG A 299 11.87 -7.51 15.40
N ARG A 300 11.14 -8.53 15.88
CA ARG A 300 9.87 -8.31 16.60
C ARG A 300 10.03 -7.81 18.03
N SER A 301 11.20 -7.95 18.66
CA SER A 301 11.44 -7.41 20.01
C SER A 301 11.70 -5.89 19.98
N GLY A 302 12.14 -5.36 18.83
CA GLY A 302 12.46 -3.95 18.68
C GLY A 302 13.83 -3.54 19.24
N THR A 303 14.73 -4.50 19.50
CA THR A 303 15.96 -4.29 20.25
C THR A 303 17.23 -4.06 19.42
N ASP A 304 17.18 -4.00 18.08
CA ASP A 304 18.39 -3.86 17.26
C ASP A 304 18.42 -2.67 16.29
N ALA A 305 19.52 -1.91 16.33
CA ALA A 305 20.06 -1.16 15.21
C ALA A 305 21.36 -1.88 14.76
N PRO A 306 21.65 -2.08 13.46
CA PRO A 306 21.11 -1.38 12.28
C PRO A 306 19.96 -2.10 11.56
N TRP A 307 19.54 -3.29 12.03
CA TRP A 307 18.67 -4.20 11.29
C TRP A 307 17.44 -4.74 12.05
N GLY A 308 17.19 -4.28 13.27
CA GLY A 308 15.86 -4.28 13.88
C GLY A 308 15.03 -3.13 13.32
N PRO A 309 13.93 -2.71 13.95
CA PRO A 309 13.24 -1.51 13.54
C PRO A 309 14.07 -0.28 13.89
N GLY A 310 15.11 -0.04 13.10
CA GLY A 310 15.86 1.20 13.15
C GLY A 310 14.92 2.39 13.02
N LEU A 311 15.42 3.55 13.43
CA LEU A 311 14.73 4.82 13.17
C LEU A 311 14.34 4.85 11.70
N ARG A 312 13.05 5.03 11.45
CA ARG A 312 12.56 5.50 10.16
C ARG A 312 13.41 6.71 9.76
N PRO A 313 13.84 6.87 8.49
CA PRO A 313 14.46 8.11 8.05
C PRO A 313 13.64 9.29 8.58
N GLU A 314 14.29 10.28 9.21
CA GLU A 314 13.73 11.29 10.14
C GLU A 314 12.53 12.14 9.64
N LYS A 315 11.96 11.87 8.46
CA LYS A 315 10.91 12.68 7.84
C LYS A 315 9.48 12.32 8.22
N ARG A 316 9.24 11.16 8.85
CA ARG A 316 7.88 10.62 8.98
C ARG A 316 7.59 10.13 10.40
N SER A 317 7.73 11.00 11.40
CA SER A 317 7.08 10.74 12.69
C SER A 317 5.59 11.06 12.55
N VAL A 318 4.71 10.20 13.07
CA VAL A 318 3.26 10.47 13.15
C VAL A 318 2.98 11.82 13.83
N GLN A 319 3.90 12.28 14.69
CA GLN A 319 3.84 13.56 15.39
C GLN A 319 4.12 14.78 14.50
N ALA A 320 4.85 14.62 13.39
CA ALA A 320 5.20 15.72 12.48
C ALA A 320 4.26 15.85 11.27
N TRP A 321 3.27 14.96 11.12
CA TRP A 321 2.37 14.97 9.96
C TRP A 321 1.35 16.13 10.08
N PRO A 322 1.35 17.12 9.17
CA PRO A 322 0.39 18.24 9.24
C PRO A 322 -1.05 17.82 8.93
N GLY A 323 -1.26 16.59 8.45
CA GLY A 323 -2.52 16.05 7.97
C GLY A 323 -3.27 15.15 8.97
N SER A 324 -3.31 15.49 10.25
CA SER A 324 -4.42 15.10 11.12
C SER A 324 -4.60 16.11 12.24
N SER A 325 -4.64 17.41 11.90
CA SER A 325 -5.51 18.25 12.73
C SER A 325 -6.88 17.61 12.61
N ALA A 326 -7.46 17.22 13.74
CA ALA A 326 -8.87 16.87 13.83
C ALA A 326 -9.65 17.82 12.91
N ARG A 327 -10.75 17.37 12.31
CA ARG A 327 -11.77 18.29 11.81
C ARG A 327 -12.32 19.09 13.00
N GLY A 328 -11.50 20.00 13.52
CA GLY A 328 -11.83 20.98 14.52
C GLY A 328 -12.64 22.01 13.76
N THR A 329 -13.92 22.11 14.10
CA THR A 329 -14.73 23.23 13.67
C THR A 329 -14.03 24.51 14.12
N ARG A 330 -13.36 25.22 13.20
CA ARG A 330 -12.93 26.59 13.47
C ARG A 330 -14.18 27.45 13.44
N ARG A 331 -14.49 28.10 14.55
CA ARG A 331 -15.51 29.16 14.60
C ARG A 331 -14.83 30.44 14.13
N CYS A 332 -15.24 30.96 12.98
CA CYS A 332 -14.93 32.34 12.64
C CYS A 332 -15.90 33.22 13.42
N ILE A 333 -15.36 34.17 14.20
CA ILE A 333 -16.15 35.21 14.83
C ILE A 333 -16.00 36.45 13.96
N LEU A 334 -17.06 36.82 13.26
CA LEU A 334 -17.13 38.09 12.55
C LEU A 334 -17.61 39.15 13.55
N CYS A 335 -16.82 40.21 13.74
CA CYS A 335 -17.19 41.30 14.62
C CYS A 335 -17.56 42.51 13.77
N VAL A 336 -18.78 43.04 13.95
CA VAL A 336 -19.24 44.25 13.26
C VAL A 336 -19.56 45.29 14.32
N ARG A 337 -18.96 46.48 14.18
CA ARG A 337 -19.22 47.63 15.04
C ARG A 337 -20.32 48.48 14.41
N SER A 338 -21.38 48.76 15.15
CA SER A 338 -22.42 49.72 14.76
C SER A 338 -22.59 50.70 15.92
N GLY A 339 -22.06 51.91 15.75
CA GLY A 339 -21.95 52.89 16.83
C GLY A 339 -21.11 52.40 18.01
N SER A 340 -21.68 52.47 19.23
CA SER A 340 -21.04 52.08 20.49
C SER A 340 -21.14 50.59 20.82
N VAL A 341 -21.83 49.79 19.99
CA VAL A 341 -22.15 48.39 20.28
C VAL A 341 -21.39 47.45 19.35
N TRP A 342 -20.77 46.43 19.96
CA TRP A 342 -20.11 45.35 19.25
C TRP A 342 -21.08 44.17 19.06
N VAL A 343 -21.24 43.70 17.83
CA VAL A 343 -22.05 42.52 17.53
C VAL A 343 -21.14 41.42 16.97
N PHE A 344 -21.15 40.26 17.63
CA PHE A 344 -20.33 39.10 17.29
C PHE A 344 -21.17 38.03 16.61
N PHE A 345 -20.77 37.60 15.41
CA PHE A 345 -21.40 36.51 14.68
C PHE A 345 -20.48 35.30 14.66
N SER A 346 -20.91 34.16 15.19
CA SER A 346 -20.18 32.91 15.09
C SER A 346 -20.68 32.10 13.89
N CYS A 347 -19.80 31.82 12.92
CA CYS A 347 -20.11 30.95 11.80
C CYS A 347 -19.22 29.69 11.85
N LYS A 348 -19.83 28.51 11.63
CA LYS A 348 -19.11 27.24 11.43
C LYS A 348 -18.89 27.06 9.93
N LEU A 349 -17.65 27.21 9.48
CA LEU A 349 -17.27 26.93 8.09
C LEU A 349 -16.38 25.70 8.04
N ALA A 350 -16.67 24.79 7.11
CA ALA A 350 -15.74 23.74 6.69
C ALA A 350 -14.88 24.33 5.57
N VAL A 351 -13.58 24.46 5.78
CA VAL A 351 -12.64 25.03 4.80
C VAL A 351 -11.55 23.99 4.48
N PRO A 352 -11.23 23.73 3.20
CA PRO A 352 -10.07 22.91 2.83
C PRO A 352 -8.76 23.72 2.98
N ALA A 353 -7.69 23.09 3.45
CA ALA A 353 -6.40 23.73 3.74
C ALA A 353 -5.50 23.87 2.49
N PRO A 354 -4.49 24.79 2.48
CA PRO A 354 -4.44 26.11 3.10
C PRO A 354 -4.47 27.22 2.04
N VAL A 355 -5.29 28.26 2.25
CA VAL A 355 -5.14 29.56 1.58
C VAL A 355 -4.37 30.48 2.54
N PRO A 356 -3.43 31.33 2.08
CA PRO A 356 -2.64 32.18 2.98
C PRO A 356 -3.54 33.15 3.75
N CYS A 357 -3.18 33.44 5.00
CA CYS A 357 -3.86 34.41 5.85
C CYS A 357 -4.07 35.75 5.13
N LEU A 358 -5.33 36.13 4.88
CA LEU A 358 -5.67 37.50 4.49
C LEU A 358 -5.88 38.37 5.74
N PRO A 359 -5.53 39.67 5.71
CA PRO A 359 -5.57 40.53 6.88
C PRO A 359 -7.01 40.84 7.29
N VAL A 360 -7.19 41.15 8.58
CA VAL A 360 -8.42 41.71 9.16
C VAL A 360 -8.84 42.94 8.35
N VAL A 361 -9.98 42.87 7.66
CA VAL A 361 -10.61 44.03 7.02
C VAL A 361 -11.59 44.65 8.02
N ALA A 362 -11.17 45.72 8.69
CA ALA A 362 -12.09 46.63 9.37
C ALA A 362 -12.64 47.61 8.32
N LYS A 363 -13.96 47.72 8.19
CA LYS A 363 -14.61 48.81 7.43
C LYS A 363 -15.59 49.51 8.35
N ASP A 364 -15.33 50.78 8.64
CA ASP A 364 -16.27 51.69 9.29
C ASP A 364 -17.33 52.10 8.26
N LEU A 365 -18.61 51.89 8.59
CA LEU A 365 -19.74 52.42 7.83
C LEU A 365 -20.25 53.67 8.55
N HIS A 366 -19.90 54.86 8.03
CA HIS A 366 -20.52 56.11 8.43
C HIS A 366 -21.84 56.32 7.67
N GLU A 367 -22.86 56.76 8.41
CA GLU A 367 -24.23 57.02 7.95
C GLU A 367 -24.33 58.11 6.88
N SER A 368 -25.19 57.89 5.88
CA SER A 368 -26.09 58.96 5.40
C SER A 368 -27.32 58.37 4.72
N HIS A 369 -28.48 58.84 5.16
CA HIS A 369 -29.79 58.58 4.58
C HIS A 369 -29.95 59.31 3.23
N ARG A 370 -30.39 58.61 2.18
CA ARG A 370 -31.61 58.88 1.37
C ARG A 370 -31.49 58.34 -0.06
N SER A 371 -32.65 57.89 -0.53
CA SER A 371 -33.06 57.68 -1.92
C SER A 371 -32.79 56.30 -2.54
N GLN A 372 -33.74 55.95 -3.40
CA GLN A 372 -34.11 54.64 -3.90
C GLN A 372 -33.16 54.12 -4.99
N SER A 373 -33.31 52.83 -5.28
CA SER A 373 -32.81 52.09 -6.46
C SER A 373 -31.38 51.53 -6.39
N SER A 374 -31.30 50.25 -6.01
CA SER A 374 -30.39 49.25 -6.59
C SER A 374 -30.61 47.88 -5.90
N ARG A 375 -31.82 47.32 -6.10
CA ARG A 375 -32.00 45.87 -6.03
C ARG A 375 -31.30 45.25 -7.24
N SER A 376 -30.00 45.04 -7.16
CA SER A 376 -29.26 44.04 -7.95
C SER A 376 -27.77 44.27 -7.76
N GLN A 377 -27.13 43.48 -6.91
CA GLN A 377 -25.72 43.06 -6.95
C GLN A 377 -25.34 42.64 -5.54
N PHE A 378 -25.69 41.41 -5.17
CA PHE A 378 -24.98 40.53 -4.22
C PHE A 378 -25.82 39.25 -4.10
N ALA A 379 -26.04 38.60 -5.23
CA ALA A 379 -26.70 37.30 -5.33
C ALA A 379 -26.06 36.53 -6.48
N SER A 380 -24.77 36.23 -6.35
CA SER A 380 -24.14 35.15 -7.11
C SER A 380 -22.93 34.67 -6.31
N HIS A 381 -22.86 33.36 -6.08
CA HIS A 381 -21.78 32.59 -5.42
C HIS A 381 -21.86 32.34 -3.91
N VAL A 382 -22.99 31.78 -3.42
CA VAL A 382 -22.96 30.83 -2.30
C VAL A 382 -24.07 29.78 -2.52
N PRO A 383 -23.77 28.46 -2.61
CA PRO A 383 -24.81 27.45 -2.62
C PRO A 383 -25.41 27.30 -1.21
N SER A 384 -26.73 27.35 -1.16
CA SER A 384 -27.61 27.15 -0.02
C SER A 384 -27.17 26.01 0.91
N ARG A 385 -26.73 26.36 2.12
CA ARG A 385 -26.77 25.48 3.30
C ARG A 385 -27.30 26.30 4.48
N THR A 386 -28.28 25.75 5.17
CA THR A 386 -29.01 26.28 6.32
C THR A 386 -28.11 26.95 7.37
N CYS A 387 -28.21 28.27 7.51
CA CYS A 387 -27.66 29.01 8.65
C CYS A 387 -28.71 29.08 9.76
N PHE A 388 -28.43 28.50 10.93
CA PHE A 388 -29.19 28.77 12.15
C PHE A 388 -28.65 30.03 12.82
N PHE A 389 -29.50 31.06 12.95
CA PHE A 389 -29.18 32.30 13.65
C PHE A 389 -29.63 32.21 15.12
N ARG A 390 -28.73 32.53 16.06
CA ARG A 390 -29.08 32.71 17.48
C ARG A 390 -28.51 34.04 17.96
N SER A 391 -29.38 34.99 18.29
CA SER A 391 -28.99 36.29 18.86
C SER A 391 -28.80 36.16 20.37
N TYR A 392 -27.69 36.66 20.91
CA TYR A 392 -27.55 36.92 22.33
C TYR A 392 -27.48 38.44 22.54
N ARG A 393 -28.37 39.00 23.36
CA ARG A 393 -28.24 40.35 23.90
C ARG A 393 -27.33 40.25 25.13
N ALA A 394 -26.20 40.94 25.12
CA ALA A 394 -25.51 41.30 26.34
C ALA A 394 -26.13 42.62 26.84
N SER A 395 -26.72 42.60 28.03
CA SER A 395 -27.06 43.81 28.80
C SER A 395 -25.79 44.33 29.50
N PRO A 396 -25.73 45.64 29.80
CA PRO A 396 -24.48 46.41 29.89
C PRO A 396 -23.46 45.93 30.93
#